data_AF-A0A2T6CNE8-F1
#
_entry.id   AF-A0A2T6CNE8-F1
#
_cell.length_a   1.000
_cell.length_b   1.000
_cell.length_c   1.000
_cell.angle_alpha   90.00
_cell.angle_beta   90.00
_cell.angle_gamma   90.00
#
_symmetry.space_group_name_H-M   'P 1'
#
loop_
_entity.id
_entity.type
_entity.pdbx_description
1 polymer ?
#
loop_
_entity_poly.entity_id
_entity_poly.type
_entity_poly.pdbx_seq_one_letter_code
_entity_poly.pdbx_strand_id
1 'polypeptide(L)'
;MTPLRWRGWLVLTAVLLAGIGVGVTGTLVVGTRLVRQALFAPAGGRGQGDRAVERIARELDERLHLTPEESRRVRGLLEESAVELKGIRMRAAREAGLELRRANQRILAELPPEKRAEYQQLIRRRYERLGLGSGNEPAAPPAGAPSADPAGAPARGGR
;
A
#
# COMPACT_ATOMS: atom_id res chain seq x y z
N MET A 1 -25.53 38.95 -34.95
CA MET A 1 -24.73 38.38 -33.84
C MET A 1 -23.43 37.84 -34.44
N THR A 2 -22.29 38.41 -34.10
CA THR A 2 -21.02 38.27 -34.85
C THR A 2 -20.39 36.88 -34.73
N PRO A 3 -19.92 36.26 -35.83
CA PRO A 3 -19.38 34.89 -35.86
C PRO A 3 -18.05 34.71 -35.11
N LEU A 4 -17.45 35.81 -34.63
CA LEU A 4 -16.21 35.77 -33.86
C LEU A 4 -16.40 35.30 -32.41
N ARG A 5 -17.57 35.53 -31.80
CA ARG A 5 -17.83 35.17 -30.38
C ARG A 5 -17.89 33.66 -30.17
N TRP A 6 -18.36 32.91 -31.17
CA TRP A 6 -18.51 31.46 -31.08
C TRP A 6 -17.17 30.72 -31.18
N ARG A 7 -16.27 31.20 -32.05
CA ARG A 7 -14.90 30.66 -32.18
C ARG A 7 -14.06 30.91 -30.91
N GLY A 8 -14.21 32.07 -30.28
CA GLY A 8 -13.54 32.37 -29.00
C GLY A 8 -13.96 31.42 -27.88
N TRP A 9 -15.24 31.03 -27.83
CA TRP A 9 -15.76 30.13 -26.80
C TRP A 9 -15.28 28.68 -26.99
N LEU A 10 -15.09 28.23 -28.23
CA LEU A 10 -14.53 26.90 -28.53
C LEU A 10 -13.08 26.78 -28.11
N VAL A 11 -12.26 27.81 -28.37
CA VAL A 11 -10.84 27.82 -27.95
C VAL A 11 -10.73 27.83 -26.42
N LEU A 12 -11.56 28.61 -25.74
CA LEU A 12 -11.57 28.67 -24.27
C LEU A 12 -11.96 27.31 -23.67
N THR A 13 -12.99 26.66 -24.21
CA THR A 13 -13.44 25.33 -23.75
C THR A 13 -12.39 24.26 -24.01
N ALA A 14 -11.69 24.31 -25.15
CA ALA A 14 -10.61 23.36 -25.48
C ALA A 14 -9.42 23.49 -24.53
N VAL A 15 -9.00 24.72 -24.19
CA VAL A 15 -7.91 24.97 -23.22
C VAL A 15 -8.32 24.55 -21.81
N LEU A 16 -9.58 24.78 -21.42
CA LEU A 16 -10.11 24.34 -20.13
C LEU A 16 -10.15 22.80 -20.01
N LEU A 17 -10.63 22.11 -21.05
CA LEU A 17 -10.66 20.65 -21.10
C LEU A 17 -9.26 20.04 -21.15
N ALA A 18 -8.32 20.65 -21.87
CA ALA A 18 -6.92 20.23 -21.87
C ALA A 18 -6.27 20.43 -20.49
N GLY A 19 -6.56 21.55 -19.81
CA GLY A 19 -6.09 21.83 -18.45
C GLY A 19 -6.66 20.85 -17.41
N ILE A 20 -7.95 20.52 -17.48
CA ILE A 20 -8.59 19.54 -16.59
C ILE A 20 -8.07 18.12 -16.87
N GLY A 21 -7.88 17.75 -18.14
CA GLY A 21 -7.32 16.46 -18.54
C GLY A 21 -5.90 16.26 -18.01
N VAL A 22 -5.04 17.27 -18.10
CA VAL A 22 -3.67 17.20 -17.57
C VAL A 22 -3.66 17.28 -16.04
N GLY A 23 -4.51 18.12 -15.44
CA GLY A 23 -4.60 18.32 -13.99
C GLY A 23 -5.09 17.09 -13.24
N VAL A 24 -6.20 16.49 -13.67
CA VAL A 24 -6.83 15.33 -13.00
C VAL A 24 -6.01 14.06 -13.21
N THR A 25 -5.53 13.81 -14.43
CA THR A 25 -4.71 12.62 -14.70
C THR A 25 -3.33 12.74 -14.06
N GLY A 26 -2.74 13.94 -14.06
CA GLY A 26 -1.46 14.24 -13.41
C GLY A 26 -1.51 14.08 -11.89
N THR A 27 -2.50 14.68 -11.22
CA THR A 27 -2.65 14.55 -9.75
C THR A 27 -3.06 13.14 -9.33
N LEU A 28 -3.88 12.41 -10.10
CA LEU A 28 -4.22 11.03 -9.75
C LEU A 28 -3.02 10.09 -9.93
N VAL A 29 -2.24 10.19 -11.01
CA VAL A 29 -1.11 9.27 -11.24
C VAL A 29 0.08 9.61 -10.33
N VAL A 30 0.41 10.89 -10.15
CA VAL A 30 1.50 11.32 -9.25
C VAL A 30 1.08 11.18 -7.79
N GLY A 31 -0.17 11.55 -7.45
CA GLY A 31 -0.72 11.40 -6.11
C GLY A 31 -0.81 9.94 -5.68
N THR A 32 -1.29 9.03 -6.55
CA THR A 32 -1.30 7.60 -6.23
C THR A 32 0.11 7.01 -6.15
N ARG A 33 1.08 7.47 -6.96
CA ARG A 33 2.48 7.06 -6.82
C ARG A 33 3.10 7.52 -5.50
N LEU A 34 2.88 8.78 -5.11
CA LEU A 34 3.40 9.34 -3.85
C LEU A 34 2.74 8.69 -2.64
N VAL A 35 1.42 8.49 -2.65
CA VAL A 35 0.69 7.77 -1.58
C VAL A 35 1.16 6.32 -1.50
N ARG A 36 1.41 5.67 -2.64
CA ARG A 36 1.92 4.30 -2.67
C ARG A 36 3.37 4.22 -2.15
N GLN A 37 4.22 5.20 -2.45
CA GLN A 37 5.55 5.32 -1.87
C GLN A 37 5.51 5.66 -0.37
N ALA A 38 4.58 6.51 0.07
CA ALA A 38 4.45 6.93 1.46
C ALA A 38 3.82 5.85 2.35
N LEU A 39 2.92 5.02 1.83
CA LEU A 39 2.29 3.94 2.59
C LEU A 39 3.11 2.64 2.56
N PHE A 40 3.78 2.34 1.43
CA PHE A 40 4.44 1.05 1.20
C PHE A 40 5.97 1.13 1.07
N ALA A 41 6.60 2.28 1.32
CA ALA A 41 8.06 2.31 1.50
C ALA A 41 8.43 1.44 2.71
N PRO A 42 9.41 0.53 2.57
CA PRO A 42 9.79 -0.40 3.61
C PRO A 42 10.19 0.37 4.88
N ALA A 43 9.49 0.08 5.98
CA ALA A 43 9.67 0.72 7.29
C ALA A 43 11.03 0.40 7.96
N GLY A 44 11.95 -0.25 7.24
CA GLY A 44 13.20 -0.81 7.76
C GLY A 44 14.47 0.03 7.53
N GLY A 45 14.43 1.13 6.78
CA GLY A 45 15.59 1.99 6.59
C GLY A 45 15.65 3.14 7.61
N ARG A 46 16.82 3.38 8.24
CA ARG A 46 17.20 4.62 8.97
C ARG A 46 17.19 5.87 8.06
N GLY A 47 16.11 6.09 7.33
CA GLY A 47 16.20 6.80 6.06
C GLY A 47 15.15 7.87 5.87
N GLN A 48 13.87 7.52 5.95
CA GLN A 48 12.85 8.39 5.37
C GLN A 48 12.30 9.43 6.36
N GLY A 49 12.06 9.02 7.62
CA GLY A 49 11.68 9.94 8.70
C GLY A 49 12.80 10.92 9.00
N ASP A 50 14.00 10.39 9.23
CA ASP A 50 15.19 11.19 9.56
C ASP A 50 15.53 12.20 8.46
N ARG A 51 15.43 11.82 7.18
CA ARG A 51 15.60 12.77 6.05
C ARG A 51 14.50 13.83 5.97
N ALA A 52 13.27 13.50 6.39
CA ALA A 52 12.18 14.48 6.42
C ALA A 52 12.38 15.47 7.56
N VAL A 53 12.76 14.98 8.74
CA VAL A 53 13.11 15.81 9.90
C VAL A 53 14.24 16.77 9.54
N GLU A 54 15.33 16.27 8.96
CA GLU A 54 16.48 17.11 8.57
C GLU A 54 16.09 18.20 7.55
N ARG A 55 15.26 17.83 6.56
CA ARG A 55 14.79 18.79 5.54
C ARG A 55 13.91 19.88 6.14
N ILE A 56 12.95 19.50 6.97
CA ILE A 56 12.02 20.44 7.61
C ILE A 56 12.78 21.33 8.60
N ALA A 57 13.68 20.74 9.40
CA ALA A 57 14.51 21.49 10.33
C ALA A 57 15.37 22.53 9.60
N ARG A 58 16.00 22.16 8.48
CA ARG A 58 16.77 23.10 7.65
C ARG A 58 15.91 24.21 7.06
N GLU A 59 14.74 23.87 6.52
CA GLU A 59 13.81 24.87 5.97
C GLU A 59 13.33 25.87 7.04
N LEU A 60 13.06 25.40 8.26
CA LEU A 60 12.67 26.26 9.38
C LEU A 60 13.84 27.15 9.83
N ASP A 61 15.05 26.60 9.90
CA ASP A 61 16.27 27.34 10.24
C ASP A 61 16.54 28.48 9.25
N GLU A 62 16.45 28.18 7.94
CA GLU A 62 16.66 29.14 6.85
C GLU A 62 15.63 30.27 6.83
N ARG A 63 14.35 29.96 7.13
CA ARG A 63 13.25 30.94 7.03
C ARG A 63 13.01 31.74 8.29
N LEU A 64 13.28 31.16 9.46
CA LEU A 64 12.97 31.75 10.75
C LEU A 64 14.23 32.24 11.48
N HIS A 65 15.42 31.95 10.94
CA HIS A 65 16.71 32.32 11.53
C HIS A 65 16.80 31.90 13.00
N LEU A 66 16.51 30.62 13.25
CA LEU A 66 16.45 30.07 14.60
C LEU A 66 17.81 30.17 15.29
N THR A 67 17.80 30.48 16.58
CA THR A 67 19.00 30.35 17.42
C THR A 67 19.40 28.88 17.56
N PRO A 68 20.68 28.57 17.90
CA PRO A 68 21.12 27.18 18.12
C PRO A 68 20.28 26.44 19.19
N GLU A 69 19.77 27.15 20.19
CA GLU A 69 18.90 26.62 21.23
C GLU A 69 17.48 26.30 20.69
N GLU A 70 16.91 27.20 19.88
CA GLU A 70 15.61 26.98 19.24
C GLU A 70 15.65 25.86 18.20
N SER A 71 16.69 25.84 17.37
CA SER A 71 16.92 24.81 16.35
C SER A 71 17.01 23.42 17.00
N ARG A 72 17.72 23.30 18.13
CA ARG A 72 17.77 22.06 18.93
C ARG A 72 16.40 21.64 19.45
N ARG A 73 15.61 22.57 19.99
CA ARG A 73 14.25 22.27 20.50
C ARG A 73 13.31 21.82 19.39
N VAL A 74 13.31 22.53 18.25
CA VAL A 74 12.48 22.18 17.09
C VAL A 74 12.86 20.81 16.53
N ARG A 75 14.15 20.50 16.41
CA ARG A 75 14.61 19.17 15.98
C ARG A 75 14.11 18.07 16.91
N GLY A 76 14.20 18.27 18.23
CA GLY A 76 13.67 17.29 19.20
C GLY A 76 12.18 17.00 19.00
N LEU A 77 11.36 18.05 18.79
CA LEU A 77 9.92 17.90 18.51
C LEU A 77 9.65 17.15 17.19
N LEU A 78 10.44 17.44 16.15
CA LEU A 78 10.30 16.78 14.85
C LEU A 78 10.71 15.30 14.93
N GLU A 79 11.76 14.97 15.69
CA GLU A 79 12.20 13.59 15.92
C GLU A 79 11.15 12.78 16.68
N GLU A 80 10.61 13.33 17.77
CA GLU A 80 9.52 12.74 18.53
C GLU A 80 8.29 12.48 17.63
N SER A 81 7.88 13.50 16.87
CA SER A 81 6.78 13.38 15.90
C SER A 81 7.03 12.31 14.84
N ALA A 82 8.28 12.16 14.37
CA ALA A 82 8.64 11.15 13.39
C ALA A 82 8.53 9.72 13.96
N VAL A 83 8.90 9.52 15.23
CA VAL A 83 8.74 8.25 15.94
C VAL A 83 7.26 7.90 16.10
N GLU A 84 6.44 8.85 16.52
CA GLU A 84 4.99 8.65 16.66
C GLU A 84 4.33 8.29 15.32
N LEU A 85 4.66 9.04 14.26
CA LEU A 85 4.11 8.80 12.93
C LEU A 85 4.53 7.43 12.39
N LYS A 86 5.76 6.99 12.66
CA LYS A 86 6.20 5.62 12.34
C LYS A 86 5.34 4.59 13.07
N GLY A 87 5.05 4.81 14.35
CA GLY A 87 4.16 3.95 15.14
C GLY A 87 2.76 3.87 14.54
N ILE A 88 2.15 5.00 14.17
CA ILE A 88 0.84 5.06 13.51
C ILE A 88 0.87 4.27 12.20
N ARG A 89 1.88 4.51 11.34
CA ARG A 89 2.02 3.80 10.06
C ARG A 89 2.14 2.29 10.24
N MET A 90 2.90 1.83 11.23
CA MET A 90 3.05 0.40 11.51
C MET A 90 1.73 -0.25 11.95
N ARG A 91 0.95 0.42 12.80
CA ARG A 91 -0.37 -0.05 13.23
C ARG A 91 -1.34 -0.11 12.06
N ALA A 92 -1.46 0.99 11.31
CA ALA A 92 -2.33 1.06 10.14
C ALA A 92 -1.97 0.02 9.08
N ALA A 93 -0.68 -0.21 8.81
CA ALA A 93 -0.23 -1.23 7.87
C ALA A 93 -0.61 -2.64 8.33
N ARG A 94 -0.51 -2.93 9.64
CA ARG A 94 -0.92 -4.21 10.21
C ARG A 94 -2.42 -4.44 10.08
N GLU A 95 -3.23 -3.46 10.46
CA GLU A 95 -4.69 -3.52 10.37
C GLU A 95 -5.16 -3.69 8.93
N ALA A 96 -4.63 -2.89 8.01
CA ALA A 96 -4.93 -3.01 6.58
C ALA A 96 -4.54 -4.40 6.03
N GLY A 97 -3.39 -4.93 6.46
CA GLY A 97 -2.95 -6.28 6.08
C GLY A 97 -3.91 -7.38 6.55
N LEU A 98 -4.44 -7.27 7.77
CA LEU A 98 -5.42 -8.22 8.30
C LEU A 98 -6.74 -8.14 7.53
N GLU A 99 -7.24 -6.93 7.28
CA GLU A 99 -8.51 -6.75 6.57
C GLU A 99 -8.44 -7.25 5.12
N LEU A 100 -7.32 -6.99 4.45
CA LEU A 100 -7.06 -7.53 3.11
C LEU A 100 -7.05 -9.06 3.10
N ARG A 101 -6.46 -9.72 4.11
CA ARG A 101 -6.50 -11.19 4.22
C ARG A 101 -7.92 -11.71 4.40
N ARG A 102 -8.72 -11.08 5.27
CA ARG A 102 -10.14 -11.45 5.47
C ARG A 102 -10.95 -11.27 4.19
N ALA A 103 -10.75 -10.16 3.48
CA ALA A 103 -11.41 -9.93 2.20
C ALA A 103 -11.04 -11.00 1.17
N ASN A 104 -9.76 -11.36 1.05
CA ASN A 104 -9.33 -12.41 0.12
C ASN A 104 -9.89 -13.79 0.47
N GLN A 105 -9.99 -14.13 1.76
CA GLN A 105 -10.60 -15.40 2.19
C GLN A 105 -12.08 -15.46 1.81
N ARG A 106 -12.83 -14.37 2.01
CA ARG A 106 -14.23 -14.26 1.57
C ARG A 106 -14.34 -14.44 0.06
N ILE A 107 -13.48 -13.78 -0.72
CA ILE A 107 -13.48 -13.91 -2.18
C ILE A 107 -13.14 -15.35 -2.62
N LEU A 108 -12.19 -16.00 -1.97
CA LEU A 108 -11.83 -17.40 -2.26
C LEU A 108 -12.97 -18.39 -1.96
N ALA A 109 -13.78 -18.12 -0.93
CA ALA A 109 -14.93 -18.96 -0.59
C ALA A 109 -16.01 -18.92 -1.69
N GLU A 110 -16.23 -17.74 -2.29
CA GLU A 110 -17.21 -17.53 -3.37
C GLU A 110 -16.71 -18.00 -4.75
N LEU A 111 -15.40 -18.23 -4.92
CA LEU A 111 -14.82 -18.61 -6.20
C LEU A 111 -14.94 -20.14 -6.45
N PRO A 112 -15.26 -20.54 -7.69
CA PRO A 112 -15.14 -21.92 -8.15
C PRO A 112 -13.70 -22.44 -7.97
N PRO A 113 -13.50 -23.74 -7.66
CA PRO A 113 -12.18 -24.29 -7.36
C PRO A 113 -11.16 -24.07 -8.49
N GLU A 114 -11.61 -24.05 -9.74
CA GLU A 114 -10.77 -23.81 -10.93
C GLU A 114 -10.19 -22.39 -10.95
N LYS A 115 -10.92 -21.42 -10.39
CA LYS A 115 -10.53 -19.99 -10.39
C LYS A 115 -9.73 -19.57 -9.16
N ARG A 116 -9.71 -20.40 -8.11
CA ARG A 116 -8.97 -20.10 -6.86
C ARG A 116 -7.46 -20.01 -7.10
N ALA A 117 -6.89 -20.92 -7.89
CA ALA A 117 -5.45 -20.93 -8.18
C ALA A 117 -5.02 -19.67 -8.96
N GLU A 118 -5.80 -19.26 -9.95
CA GLU A 118 -5.56 -18.04 -10.74
C GLU A 118 -5.62 -16.78 -9.85
N TYR A 119 -6.64 -16.70 -8.98
CA TYR A 119 -6.81 -15.60 -8.04
C TYR A 119 -5.65 -15.50 -7.03
N GLN A 120 -5.21 -16.63 -6.47
CA GLN A 120 -4.08 -16.67 -5.54
C GLN A 120 -2.79 -16.15 -6.19
N GLN A 121 -2.50 -16.55 -7.44
CA GLN A 121 -1.35 -16.03 -8.18
C GLN A 121 -1.44 -14.52 -8.46
N LEU A 122 -2.64 -14.02 -8.77
CA LEU A 122 -2.88 -12.59 -8.99
C LEU A 122 -2.62 -11.78 -7.71
N ILE A 123 -3.13 -12.25 -6.57
CA ILE A 123 -2.96 -11.58 -5.28
C ILE A 123 -1.50 -11.63 -4.82
N ARG A 124 -0.81 -12.77 -5.00
CA ARG A 124 0.62 -12.89 -4.65
C ARG A 124 1.47 -11.84 -5.36
N ARG A 125 1.30 -11.70 -6.68
CA ARG A 125 1.97 -10.67 -7.49
C ARG A 125 1.65 -9.25 -7.04
N ARG A 126 0.40 -8.99 -6.62
CA ARG A 126 0.02 -7.67 -6.08
C ARG A 126 0.68 -7.38 -4.74
N TYR A 127 0.81 -8.37 -3.85
CA TYR A 127 1.48 -8.20 -2.56
C TYR A 127 2.99 -8.03 -2.67
N GLU A 128 3.64 -8.80 -3.56
CA GLU A 128 5.06 -8.62 -3.88
C GLU A 128 5.33 -7.18 -4.35
N ARG A 129 4.51 -6.67 -5.29
CA ARG A 129 4.57 -5.28 -5.77
C ARG A 129 4.27 -4.20 -4.72
N LEU A 130 3.71 -4.56 -3.57
CA LEU A 130 3.42 -3.66 -2.47
C LEU A 130 4.41 -3.83 -1.32
N GLY A 131 5.44 -4.68 -1.46
CA GLY A 131 6.38 -4.97 -0.38
C GLY A 131 5.73 -5.69 0.80
N LEU A 132 4.55 -6.30 0.60
CA LEU A 132 3.80 -7.05 1.60
C LEU A 132 4.04 -8.57 1.49
N GLY A 133 4.72 -9.01 0.43
CA GLY A 133 4.94 -10.41 0.11
C GLY A 133 6.28 -10.94 0.62
N SER A 134 6.31 -11.42 1.87
CA SER A 134 7.29 -12.41 2.37
C SER A 134 7.16 -12.76 3.87
N GLY A 135 6.00 -12.50 4.51
CA GLY A 135 5.86 -12.71 5.96
C GLY A 135 4.76 -13.68 6.42
N ASN A 136 3.97 -14.25 5.51
CA ASN A 136 3.01 -15.32 5.82
C ASN A 136 2.49 -15.88 4.50
N GLU A 137 3.18 -16.91 4.03
CA GLU A 137 2.57 -17.92 3.18
C GLU A 137 1.26 -18.35 3.87
N PRO A 138 0.07 -18.23 3.25
CA PRO A 138 -1.05 -19.00 3.73
C PRO A 138 -0.59 -20.45 3.62
N ALA A 139 -0.46 -21.12 4.78
CA ALA A 139 -0.02 -22.51 4.87
C ALA A 139 -0.64 -23.28 3.70
N ALA A 140 0.22 -23.80 2.83
CA ALA A 140 -0.21 -24.74 1.82
C ALA A 140 -1.11 -25.76 2.51
N PRO A 141 -2.31 -26.08 1.97
CA PRO A 141 -3.09 -27.17 2.52
C PRO A 141 -2.16 -28.40 2.62
N PRO A 142 -2.10 -29.09 3.77
CA PRO A 142 -1.12 -30.15 3.98
C PRO A 142 -1.22 -31.15 2.84
N ALA A 143 -0.14 -31.28 2.08
CA ALA A 143 0.04 -32.35 1.12
C ALA A 143 0.10 -33.66 1.92
N GLY A 144 -1.05 -34.28 2.12
CA GLY A 144 -1.15 -35.51 2.90
C GLY A 144 -2.41 -35.62 3.76
N ALA A 145 -3.59 -35.25 3.25
CA ALA A 145 -4.78 -35.93 3.74
C ALA A 145 -4.70 -37.37 3.19
N PRO A 146 -4.46 -38.40 4.03
CA PRO A 146 -4.59 -39.77 3.56
C PRO A 146 -6.02 -39.96 3.08
N SER A 147 -6.17 -40.25 1.80
CA SER A 147 -7.38 -40.83 1.24
C SER A 147 -7.74 -42.04 2.11
N ALA A 148 -8.83 -41.91 2.85
CA ALA A 148 -9.42 -43.00 3.59
C ALA A 148 -9.82 -44.08 2.58
N ASP A 149 -9.05 -45.16 2.55
CA ASP A 149 -9.36 -46.37 1.78
C ASP A 149 -9.91 -47.41 2.78
N PRO A 150 -11.21 -47.77 2.73
CA PRO A 150 -11.78 -48.76 3.62
C PRO A 150 -11.74 -50.14 2.94
N ALA A 151 -10.56 -50.77 2.87
CA ALA A 151 -10.48 -52.14 2.35
C ALA A 151 -9.25 -52.86 2.89
N GLY A 152 -9.41 -53.60 3.98
CA GLY A 152 -8.33 -54.42 4.53
C GLY A 152 -8.74 -55.20 5.77
N ALA A 153 -9.69 -56.12 5.63
CA ALA A 153 -9.89 -57.17 6.62
C ALA A 153 -8.65 -58.09 6.67
N PRO A 154 -8.17 -58.50 7.85
CA PRO A 154 -7.43 -59.74 7.97
C PRO A 154 -8.27 -60.81 8.69
N ALA A 155 -8.35 -61.95 8.01
CA ALA A 155 -8.77 -63.23 8.57
C ALA A 155 -7.66 -63.85 9.46
N ARG A 156 -8.10 -64.84 10.27
CA ARG A 156 -7.37 -65.79 11.14
C ARG A 156 -6.97 -65.25 12.53
N GLY A 157 -7.22 -65.93 13.64
CA GLY A 157 -7.61 -67.33 13.86
C GLY A 157 -6.70 -67.97 14.91
N GLY A 158 -7.30 -68.60 15.94
CA GLY A 158 -6.65 -69.62 16.77
C GLY A 158 -6.12 -69.18 18.13
N ARG A 159 -6.86 -69.51 19.19
CA ARG A 159 -6.49 -70.54 20.18
C ARG A 159 -7.75 -71.07 20.84
#